data_AF-A0A238V381-F1
#
_entry.id   AF-A0A238V381-F1
#
_cell.length_a   1.000
_cell.length_b   1.000
_cell.length_c   1.000
_cell.angle_alpha   90.00
_cell.angle_beta   90.00
_cell.angle_gamma   90.00
#
_symmetry.space_group_name_H-M   'P 1'
#
loop_
_entity.id
_entity.type
_entity.pdbx_description
1 polymer ?
#
loop_
_entity_poly.entity_id
_entity_poly.type
_entity_poly.pdbx_seq_one_letter_code
_entity_poly.pdbx_strand_id
1 'polypeptide(L)'
;MRPTYLLPPGSTPHFPPARAALRDLYRAARHIRYADPYAASRLARIADQAEYFLQEWPDTCWPDSITLEHPLPSRHVLLSWVATAKREAAQPYVPASHPWSYTRWQQVTTILLSALVPFA
;
A
#
# COMPACT_ATOMS: atom_id res chain seq x y z
N MET A 1 -22.66 13.32 -35.47
CA MET A 1 -22.06 12.00 -35.73
C MET A 1 -20.74 11.93 -34.97
N ARG A 2 -20.66 11.11 -33.92
CA ARG A 2 -19.42 10.91 -33.15
C ARG A 2 -18.64 9.74 -33.77
N PRO A 3 -17.31 9.82 -33.94
CA PRO A 3 -16.54 8.68 -34.39
C PRO A 3 -16.43 7.66 -33.25
N THR A 4 -16.94 6.46 -33.51
CA THR A 4 -16.78 5.27 -32.66
C THR A 4 -15.33 4.83 -32.72
N TYR A 5 -14.58 4.96 -31.63
CA TYR A 5 -13.27 4.33 -31.51
C TYR A 5 -13.46 2.82 -31.28
N LEU A 6 -13.44 2.06 -32.37
CA LEU A 6 -13.25 0.61 -32.32
C LEU A 6 -11.81 0.33 -31.87
N LEU A 7 -11.65 -0.16 -30.64
CA LEU A 7 -10.37 -0.61 -30.13
C LEU A 7 -9.98 -1.94 -30.83
N PRO A 8 -8.77 -2.08 -31.39
CA PRO A 8 -8.37 -3.31 -32.08
C PRO A 8 -8.15 -4.49 -31.12
N PRO A 9 -8.52 -5.72 -31.52
CA PRO A 9 -8.18 -6.93 -30.79
C PRO A 9 -6.70 -7.24 -31.00
N GLY A 10 -5.86 -6.89 -30.02
CA GLY A 10 -4.40 -7.06 -30.12
C GLY A 10 -3.57 -6.19 -29.18
N SER A 11 -4.20 -5.36 -28.33
CA SER A 11 -3.48 -4.56 -27.34
C SER A 11 -2.95 -5.46 -26.22
N THR A 12 -1.63 -5.66 -26.19
CA THR A 12 -0.85 -6.41 -25.21
C THR A 12 -1.26 -6.13 -23.76
N PRO A 13 -1.20 -7.10 -22.84
CA PRO A 13 -1.60 -6.91 -21.44
C PRO A 13 -0.69 -5.86 -20.77
N HIS A 14 -1.19 -4.64 -20.61
CA HIS A 14 -0.48 -3.56 -19.93
C HIS A 14 -0.60 -3.77 -18.41
N PHE A 15 0.29 -4.57 -17.83
CA PHE A 15 0.36 -4.73 -16.37
C PHE A 15 0.86 -3.42 -15.71
N PRO A 16 0.29 -3.02 -14.56
CA PRO A 16 -0.44 -1.75 -14.52
C PRO A 16 0.18 -0.70 -13.57
N PRO A 17 -0.23 0.58 -13.67
CA PRO A 17 0.14 1.67 -12.77
C PRO A 17 0.04 1.34 -11.27
N ALA A 18 -0.81 0.38 -10.87
CA ALA A 18 -0.96 -0.07 -9.48
C ALA A 18 0.34 -0.65 -8.90
N ARG A 19 1.08 -1.50 -9.63
CA ARG A 19 2.35 -2.07 -9.13
C ARG A 19 3.39 -0.97 -8.88
N ALA A 20 3.53 -0.06 -9.84
CA ALA A 20 4.43 1.07 -9.71
C ALA A 20 4.03 2.00 -8.56
N ALA A 21 2.73 2.29 -8.41
CA ALA A 21 2.22 3.10 -7.31
C ALA A 21 2.48 2.44 -5.95
N LEU A 22 2.22 1.15 -5.79
CA LEU A 22 2.50 0.42 -4.55
C LEU A 22 4.00 0.39 -4.20
N ARG A 23 4.87 0.29 -5.22
CA ARG A 23 6.32 0.44 -5.06
C ARG A 23 6.71 1.83 -4.57
N ASP A 24 6.10 2.88 -5.11
CA ASP A 24 6.38 4.25 -4.71
C ASP A 24 5.88 4.51 -3.27
N LEU A 25 4.74 3.93 -2.90
CA LEU A 25 4.24 3.93 -1.53
C LEU A 25 5.18 3.19 -0.56
N TYR A 26 5.77 2.05 -0.97
CA TYR A 26 6.80 1.35 -0.19
C TYR A 26 7.99 2.27 0.09
N ARG A 27 8.50 2.94 -0.95
CA ARG A 27 9.63 3.87 -0.83
C ARG A 27 9.27 5.04 0.09
N ALA A 28 8.09 5.63 -0.09
CA ALA A 28 7.61 6.71 0.76
C ALA A 28 7.53 6.30 2.23
N ALA A 29 6.93 5.14 2.54
CA ALA A 29 6.80 4.62 3.90
C ALA A 29 8.17 4.40 4.56
N ARG A 30 9.14 3.84 3.83
CA ARG A 30 10.50 3.57 4.32
C ARG A 30 11.26 4.84 4.73
N HIS A 31 10.90 5.99 4.18
CA HIS A 31 11.55 7.27 4.47
C HIS A 31 10.87 8.08 5.58
N ILE A 32 9.73 7.62 6.11
CA ILE A 32 9.07 8.29 7.25
C ILE A 32 9.87 8.01 8.51
N ARG A 33 10.35 9.08 9.17
CA ARG A 33 11.09 8.98 10.42
C ARG A 33 10.14 9.07 11.60
N TYR A 34 10.44 8.32 12.65
CA TYR A 34 9.76 8.40 13.96
C TYR A 34 9.58 9.84 14.48
N ALA A 35 10.63 10.65 14.37
CA ALA A 35 10.66 12.01 14.91
C ALA A 35 9.85 13.03 14.07
N ASP A 36 9.26 12.63 12.94
CA ASP A 36 8.41 13.50 12.13
C ASP A 36 7.07 13.73 12.88
N PRO A 37 6.68 14.99 13.16
CA PRO A 37 5.44 15.30 13.89
C PRO A 37 4.18 14.82 13.17
N TYR A 38 4.26 14.54 11.88
CA TYR A 38 3.17 14.03 11.05
C TYR A 38 3.38 12.58 10.61
N ALA A 39 4.30 11.85 11.23
CA ALA A 39 4.60 10.48 10.83
C ALA A 39 3.34 9.59 10.86
N ALA A 40 2.47 9.75 11.86
CA ALA A 40 1.25 8.95 12.00
C ALA A 40 0.25 9.22 10.87
N SER A 41 -0.04 10.50 10.61
CA SER A 41 -0.97 10.89 9.53
C SER A 41 -0.43 10.53 8.15
N ARG A 42 0.89 10.64 7.93
CA ARG A 42 1.53 10.21 6.68
C ARG A 42 1.42 8.69 6.49
N LEU A 43 1.71 7.89 7.52
CA LEU A 43 1.58 6.43 7.44
C LEU A 43 0.12 5.99 7.25
N ALA A 44 -0.84 6.66 7.90
CA ALA A 44 -2.27 6.41 7.69
C ALA A 44 -2.69 6.70 6.24
N ARG A 45 -2.21 7.80 5.66
CA ARG A 45 -2.49 8.17 4.26
C ARG A 45 -1.87 7.19 3.26
N ILE A 46 -0.63 6.75 3.50
CA ILE A 46 0.00 5.72 2.64
C ILE A 46 -0.78 4.42 2.71
N ALA A 47 -1.20 4.00 3.90
CA ALA A 47 -2.03 2.81 4.06
C ALA A 47 -3.37 2.96 3.32
N ASP A 48 -4.04 4.11 3.41
CA ASP A 48 -5.26 4.39 2.65
C ASP A 48 -5.08 4.28 1.13
N GLN A 49 -4.01 4.87 0.58
CA GLN A 49 -3.69 4.77 -0.84
C GLN A 49 -3.35 3.33 -1.27
N ALA A 50 -2.60 2.60 -0.43
CA ALA A 50 -2.28 1.20 -0.68
C ALA A 50 -3.53 0.33 -0.70
N GLU A 51 -4.47 0.57 0.23
CA GLU A 51 -5.75 -0.12 0.31
C GLU A 51 -6.53 0.08 -1.00
N TYR A 52 -6.63 1.33 -1.46
CA TYR A 52 -7.29 1.66 -2.72
C TYR A 52 -6.68 0.91 -3.92
N PHE A 53 -5.35 0.98 -4.09
CA PHE A 53 -4.69 0.30 -5.21
C PHE A 53 -4.84 -1.22 -5.16
N LEU A 54 -4.85 -1.82 -3.97
CA LEU A 54 -5.07 -3.26 -3.80
C LEU A 54 -6.52 -3.65 -4.09
N GLN A 55 -7.50 -2.83 -3.74
CA GLN A 55 -8.93 -3.08 -4.02
C GLN A 55 -9.24 -2.95 -5.51
N GLU A 56 -8.70 -1.93 -6.16
CA GLU A 56 -8.94 -1.66 -7.59
C GLU A 56 -8.10 -2.53 -8.53
N TRP A 57 -7.15 -3.32 -8.02
CA TRP A 57 -6.35 -4.22 -8.84
C TRP A 57 -7.22 -5.38 -9.36
N PRO A 58 -7.38 -5.54 -10.70
CA PRO A 58 -8.15 -6.63 -11.28
C PRO A 58 -7.60 -8.01 -10.90
N ASP A 59 -8.49 -8.94 -10.52
CA ASP A 59 -8.12 -10.31 -10.15
C ASP A 59 -7.40 -11.06 -11.29
N THR A 60 -7.78 -10.79 -12.54
CA THR A 60 -7.13 -11.36 -13.74
C THR A 60 -5.69 -10.89 -13.95
N CYS A 61 -5.31 -9.79 -13.30
CA CYS A 61 -3.97 -9.22 -13.35
C CYS A 61 -3.24 -9.36 -12.01
N TRP A 62 -3.73 -10.20 -11.09
CA TRP A 62 -3.01 -10.46 -9.84
C TRP A 62 -1.80 -11.35 -10.12
N PRO A 63 -0.59 -10.97 -9.70
CA PRO A 63 0.59 -11.79 -9.95
C PRO A 63 0.62 -13.01 -9.02
N ASP A 64 0.85 -14.21 -9.57
CA ASP A 64 1.00 -15.45 -8.79
C ASP A 64 2.29 -15.45 -7.95
N SER A 65 3.34 -14.84 -8.47
CA SER A 65 4.61 -14.65 -7.77
C SER A 65 5.27 -13.34 -8.19
N ILE A 66 6.07 -12.78 -7.28
CA ILE A 66 6.81 -11.54 -7.51
C ILE A 66 8.29 -11.80 -7.79
N THR A 67 8.82 -12.86 -7.17
CA THR A 67 10.12 -13.45 -7.49
C THR A 67 9.91 -14.96 -7.53
N LEU A 68 10.71 -15.69 -8.32
CA LEU A 68 10.63 -17.15 -8.48
C LEU A 68 10.60 -17.94 -7.15
N GLU A 69 11.08 -17.35 -6.05
CA GLU A 69 11.24 -18.01 -4.75
C GLU A 69 10.22 -17.58 -3.69
N HIS A 70 9.39 -16.56 -3.95
CA HIS A 70 8.48 -16.01 -2.93
C HIS A 70 7.04 -15.91 -3.47
N PRO A 71 6.12 -16.77 -2.99
CA PRO A 71 4.72 -16.66 -3.34
C PRO A 71 4.16 -15.34 -2.80
N LEU A 72 3.36 -14.65 -3.62
CA LEU A 72 2.70 -13.43 -3.18
C LEU A 72 1.59 -13.80 -2.19
N PRO A 73 1.49 -13.14 -1.01
CA PRO A 73 0.33 -13.32 -0.16
C PRO A 73 -0.96 -12.97 -0.92
N SER A 74 -2.06 -13.64 -0.58
CA SER A 74 -3.33 -13.34 -1.24
C SER A 74 -3.72 -11.88 -1.05
N ARG A 75 -4.47 -11.31 -2.01
CA ARG A 75 -4.97 -9.93 -1.95
C ARG A 75 -5.63 -9.60 -0.61
N HIS A 76 -6.43 -10.53 -0.09
CA HIS A 76 -7.11 -10.38 1.21
C HIS A 76 -6.13 -10.24 2.38
N VAL A 77 -5.04 -11.01 2.39
CA VAL A 77 -4.00 -10.89 3.43
C VAL A 77 -3.35 -9.52 3.39
N LEU A 78 -2.97 -9.05 2.20
CA LEU A 78 -2.36 -7.72 2.04
C LEU A 78 -3.32 -6.60 2.47
N LEU A 79 -4.59 -6.68 2.07
CA LEU A 79 -5.64 -5.75 2.53
C LEU A 79 -5.80 -5.77 4.05
N SER A 80 -5.75 -6.95 4.69
CA SER A 80 -5.87 -7.04 6.15
C SER A 80 -4.72 -6.34 6.88
N TRP A 81 -3.49 -6.44 6.35
CA TRP A 81 -2.31 -5.78 6.92
C TRP A 81 -2.38 -4.27 6.73
N VAL A 82 -2.74 -3.81 5.53
CA VAL A 82 -2.91 -2.38 5.25
C VAL A 82 -4.02 -1.77 6.11
N ALA A 83 -5.17 -2.42 6.24
CA ALA A 83 -6.27 -1.96 7.10
C ALA A 83 -5.84 -1.90 8.59
N THR A 84 -5.02 -2.86 9.03
CA THR A 84 -4.47 -2.86 10.38
C THR A 84 -3.51 -1.68 10.58
N ALA A 85 -2.57 -1.46 9.65
CA ALA A 85 -1.65 -0.32 9.71
C ALA A 85 -2.40 1.01 9.70
N LYS A 86 -3.42 1.16 8.84
CA LYS A 86 -4.29 2.35 8.78
C LYS A 86 -5.00 2.61 10.11
N ARG A 87 -5.63 1.59 10.69
CA ARG A 87 -6.32 1.70 11.99
C ARG A 87 -5.38 2.13 13.10
N GLU A 88 -4.21 1.51 13.18
CA GLU A 88 -3.21 1.80 14.21
C GLU A 88 -2.58 3.19 14.05
N ALA A 89 -2.40 3.64 12.81
CA ALA A 89 -1.91 4.99 12.50
C ALA A 89 -2.97 6.08 12.74
N ALA A 90 -4.25 5.76 12.55
CA ALA A 90 -5.37 6.68 12.67
C ALA A 90 -5.95 6.77 14.10
N GLN A 91 -5.51 5.94 15.04
CA GLN A 91 -6.06 5.99 16.39
C GLN A 91 -5.83 7.37 17.03
N PRO A 92 -6.90 7.98 17.60
CA PRO A 92 -6.80 9.30 18.20
C PRO A 92 -5.77 9.29 19.32
N TYR A 93 -4.75 10.11 19.14
CA TYR A 93 -3.78 10.43 20.15
C TYR A 93 -4.48 11.20 21.28
N VAL A 94 -4.51 10.64 22.50
CA VAL A 94 -4.99 11.38 23.69
C VAL A 94 -3.93 12.44 24.01
N PRO A 95 -4.23 13.73 23.77
CA PRO A 95 -3.24 14.79 23.87
C PRO A 95 -3.14 15.21 25.33
N ALA A 96 -2.31 14.52 26.10
CA ALA A 96 -1.90 15.04 27.39
C ALA A 96 -0.48 14.69 27.79
N SER A 97 0.17 13.63 27.26
CA SER A 97 1.50 13.29 27.81
C SER A 97 2.53 12.62 26.91
N HIS A 98 2.22 11.92 25.81
CA HIS A 98 3.24 11.08 25.16
C HIS A 98 3.28 11.20 23.63
N PRO A 99 4.30 11.86 23.02
CA PRO A 99 4.46 11.81 21.56
C PRO A 99 4.35 10.36 21.07
N TRP A 100 3.80 10.16 19.86
CA TRP A 100 3.64 8.84 19.25
C TRP A 100 4.84 7.96 19.59
N SER A 101 4.64 6.76 20.16
CA SER A 101 5.76 6.00 20.71
C SER A 101 6.58 5.35 19.60
N TYR A 102 7.90 5.22 19.82
CA TYR A 102 8.78 4.56 18.85
C TYR A 102 8.31 3.15 18.52
N THR A 103 7.90 2.39 19.54
CA THR A 103 7.36 1.04 19.38
C THR A 103 6.14 1.01 18.48
N ARG A 104 5.20 1.96 18.65
CA ARG A 104 3.99 2.02 17.82
C ARG A 104 4.31 2.43 16.39
N TRP A 105 5.18 3.42 16.20
CA TRP A 105 5.68 3.80 14.87
C TRP A 105 6.35 2.61 14.17
N GLN A 106 7.23 1.90 14.87
CA GLN A 106 7.95 0.74 14.33
C GLN A 106 6.98 -0.38 13.94
N GLN A 107 5.99 -0.67 14.78
CA GLN A 107 4.97 -1.69 14.51
C GLN A 107 4.15 -1.34 13.27
N VAL A 108 3.60 -0.12 13.20
CA VAL A 108 2.81 0.34 12.04
C VAL A 108 3.64 0.30 10.76
N THR A 109 4.87 0.83 10.82
CA THR A 109 5.78 0.87 9.67
C THR A 109 6.13 -0.54 9.22
N THR A 110 6.41 -1.46 10.15
CA THR A 110 6.73 -2.86 9.82
C THR A 110 5.55 -3.56 9.15
N ILE A 111 4.33 -3.42 9.67
CA ILE A 111 3.14 -4.03 9.05
C ILE A 111 2.92 -3.48 7.64
N LEU A 112 3.01 -2.15 7.48
CA LEU A 112 2.82 -1.50 6.19
C LEU A 112 3.91 -1.89 5.18
N LEU A 113 5.18 -1.91 5.60
CA LEU A 113 6.27 -2.36 4.74
C LEU A 113 6.15 -3.84 4.38
N SER A 114 5.71 -4.71 5.29
CA SER A 114 5.45 -6.12 4.96
C SER A 114 4.34 -6.30 3.94
N ALA A 115 3.31 -5.44 3.96
CA ALA A 115 2.27 -5.46 2.93
C ALA A 115 2.76 -4.95 1.56
N LEU A 116 3.73 -4.05 1.56
CA LEU A 116 4.20 -3.38 0.35
C LEU A 116 5.51 -3.94 -0.22
N VAL A 117 6.31 -4.67 0.57
CA VAL A 117 7.60 -5.24 0.15
C VAL A 117 7.49 -6.12 -1.09
N PRO A 118 6.39 -6.87 -1.34
CA PRO A 118 6.30 -7.61 -2.57
C PRO A 118 6.33 -6.68 -3.80
N PHE A 119 5.93 -5.42 -3.68
CA PHE A 119 5.92 -4.49 -4.82
C PHE A 119 7.21 -3.65 -4.95
N ALA A 120 8.18 -3.79 -4.03
CA ALA A 120 9.39 -2.95 -3.92
C ALA A 120 10.34 -2.98 -5.12
#